data_AF-A0A9N8ZUI4-F1
#
_entry.id   AF-A0A9N8ZUI4-F1
#
_cell.length_a   1.000
_cell.length_b   1.000
_cell.length_c   1.000
_cell.angle_alpha   90.00
_cell.angle_beta   90.00
_cell.angle_gamma   90.00
#
_symmetry.space_group_name_H-M   'P 1'
#
loop_
_entity.id
_entity.type
_entity.pdbx_description
1 polymer ?
#
loop_
_entity_poly.entity_id
_entity_poly.type
_entity_poly.pdbx_seq_one_letter_code
_entity_poly.pdbx_strand_id
1 'polypeptide(L)'
;MPGRMLYRYTREEVAKHNVPDDLWVIFNNKVYDVSEFAVDHPGGADLIQEWGGKEITKIMADSFSHEHSESAYEVLAELCIGDVVNGNCNETSGFDDNTNGVENDRIINKINSINNGATRTSNYNFEDFRPIDTNADADYEKLKFLNLNQPLFTQMLNSKFTKDFYLKQVHQPRHLSYSARLFENDILEMLTKTPWYVIPIIWIPISLYNLSIASERLEVASAGVWFAIGMAIWSVLEYMLHRFLFHLDYYLPDNQYALCVHFALHGIHHYLPMDRYRLVMPPVLGISLAVPILRGTYAVFPKYIAHAAVAGIVFGYVCYDLTHYHLHHARPFTMHLREMKTYHLAHHYKNYELGYGITSKFWDKVFGTLLR
;
A
#
# COMPACT_ATOMS: atom_id res chain seq x y z
N MET A 1 16.75 -29.14 18.99
CA MET A 1 16.65 -27.66 18.92
C MET A 1 15.81 -27.22 20.10
N PRO A 2 16.20 -26.20 20.89
CA PRO A 2 15.46 -25.82 22.10
C PRO A 2 14.11 -25.20 21.72
N GLY A 3 13.02 -25.66 22.36
CA GLY A 3 11.64 -25.32 22.04
C GLY A 3 11.26 -23.87 22.40
N ARG A 4 10.41 -23.25 21.58
CA ARG A 4 9.78 -21.95 21.86
C ARG A 4 8.84 -22.08 23.06
N MET A 5 9.06 -21.32 24.12
CA MET A 5 8.14 -21.23 25.27
C MET A 5 6.90 -20.41 24.88
N LEU A 6 5.72 -20.99 25.00
CA LEU A 6 4.45 -20.26 25.02
C LEU A 6 4.26 -19.73 26.44
N TYR A 7 4.31 -18.41 26.63
CA TYR A 7 4.08 -17.79 27.92
C TYR A 7 2.59 -17.95 28.32
N ARG A 8 2.37 -18.34 29.57
CA ARG A 8 1.04 -18.57 30.16
C ARG A 8 0.79 -17.49 31.19
N TYR A 9 -0.36 -16.83 31.11
CA TYR A 9 -0.73 -15.74 32.01
C TYR A 9 -2.05 -16.04 32.69
N THR A 10 -2.18 -15.67 33.96
CA THR A 10 -3.46 -15.69 34.68
C THR A 10 -4.27 -14.45 34.35
N ARG A 11 -5.61 -14.51 34.51
CA ARG A 11 -6.46 -13.32 34.31
C ARG A 11 -6.10 -12.21 35.29
N GLU A 12 -5.65 -12.56 36.49
CA GLU A 12 -5.18 -11.65 37.53
C GLU A 12 -3.87 -10.97 37.18
N GLU A 13 -2.99 -11.63 36.41
CA GLU A 13 -1.77 -11.01 35.87
C GLU A 13 -2.12 -10.00 34.78
N VAL A 14 -2.96 -10.39 33.82
CA VAL A 14 -3.39 -9.49 32.73
C VAL A 14 -4.08 -8.23 33.27
N ALA A 15 -4.86 -8.35 34.35
CA ALA A 15 -5.55 -7.22 34.98
C ALA A 15 -4.61 -6.12 35.53
N LYS A 16 -3.31 -6.41 35.70
CA LYS A 16 -2.30 -5.44 36.15
C LYS A 16 -1.80 -4.54 35.02
N HIS A 17 -2.00 -4.95 33.77
CA HIS A 17 -1.55 -4.24 32.56
C HIS A 17 -2.70 -3.40 32.00
N ASN A 18 -2.97 -2.27 32.67
CA ASN A 18 -4.15 -1.42 32.42
C ASN A 18 -3.83 0.08 32.28
N VAL A 19 -2.57 0.43 31.98
CA VAL A 19 -2.12 1.81 31.79
C VAL A 19 -1.65 2.05 30.35
N PRO A 20 -1.62 3.28 29.82
CA PRO A 20 -1.37 3.54 28.40
C PRO A 20 -0.08 2.92 27.82
N ASP A 21 1.01 2.91 28.60
CA ASP A 21 2.30 2.35 28.17
C ASP A 21 2.46 0.85 28.52
N ASP A 22 1.44 0.24 29.14
CA ASP A 22 1.42 -1.17 29.58
C ASP A 22 -0.04 -1.67 29.62
N LEU A 23 -0.60 -1.93 28.44
CA LEU A 23 -2.02 -2.14 28.17
C LEU A 23 -2.27 -3.49 27.50
N TRP A 24 -2.80 -4.46 28.24
CA TRP A 24 -3.10 -5.80 27.72
C TRP A 24 -4.59 -6.09 27.69
N VAL A 25 -5.01 -6.98 26.79
CA VAL A 25 -6.41 -7.41 26.66
C VAL A 25 -6.51 -8.92 26.45
N ILE A 26 -7.67 -9.48 26.78
CA ILE A 26 -7.97 -10.91 26.57
C ILE A 26 -8.98 -11.07 25.43
N PHE A 27 -8.64 -11.86 24.42
CA PHE A 27 -9.56 -12.23 23.35
C PHE A 27 -9.49 -13.74 23.11
N ASN A 28 -10.63 -14.44 23.15
CA ASN A 28 -10.70 -15.89 22.93
C ASN A 28 -9.66 -16.72 23.75
N ASN A 29 -9.52 -16.42 25.04
CA ASN A 29 -8.56 -17.05 25.96
C ASN A 29 -7.07 -16.87 25.61
N LYS A 30 -6.74 -15.87 24.78
CA LYS A 30 -5.38 -15.44 24.50
C LYS A 30 -5.14 -14.04 25.04
N VAL A 31 -3.89 -13.74 25.37
CA VAL A 31 -3.44 -12.45 25.89
C VAL A 31 -2.74 -11.68 24.80
N TYR A 32 -3.09 -10.40 24.67
CA TYR A 32 -2.61 -9.50 23.63
C TYR A 32 -2.06 -8.23 24.26
N ASP A 33 -0.88 -7.80 23.80
CA ASP A 33 -0.28 -6.53 24.20
C ASP A 33 -0.67 -5.46 23.18
N VAL A 34 -1.53 -4.52 23.58
CA VAL A 34 -2.05 -3.45 22.72
C VAL A 34 -1.47 -2.09 23.08
N SER A 35 -0.41 -2.04 23.90
CA SER A 35 0.18 -0.78 24.40
C SER A 35 0.61 0.15 23.26
N GLU A 36 1.37 -0.37 22.28
CA GLU A 36 1.81 0.41 21.12
C GLU A 36 0.66 0.69 20.15
N PHE A 37 -0.30 -0.24 20.02
CA PHE A 37 -1.42 -0.12 19.08
C PHE A 37 -2.50 0.87 19.54
N ALA A 38 -2.61 1.16 20.84
CA ALA A 38 -3.65 2.03 21.38
C ALA A 38 -3.69 3.40 20.68
N VAL A 39 -2.53 3.98 20.38
CA VAL A 39 -2.41 5.30 19.70
C VAL A 39 -2.83 5.22 18.23
N ASP A 40 -2.63 4.08 17.59
CA ASP A 40 -2.93 3.82 16.18
C ASP A 40 -4.35 3.29 15.94
N HIS A 41 -5.12 3.08 17.00
CA HIS A 41 -6.49 2.57 16.90
C HIS A 41 -7.42 3.54 16.15
N PRO A 42 -8.11 3.11 15.08
CA PRO A 42 -8.98 3.97 14.27
C PRO A 42 -10.14 4.61 15.04
N GLY A 43 -10.61 4.00 16.13
CA GLY A 43 -11.64 4.54 17.01
C GLY A 43 -11.12 5.52 18.07
N GLY A 44 -9.80 5.74 18.14
CA GLY A 44 -9.14 6.53 19.18
C GLY A 44 -8.61 5.66 20.33
N ALA A 45 -7.54 6.14 20.97
CA ALA A 45 -6.84 5.44 22.05
C ALA A 45 -7.69 5.33 23.32
N ASP A 46 -8.52 6.32 23.59
CA ASP A 46 -9.36 6.39 24.79
C ASP A 46 -10.31 5.18 24.88
N LEU A 47 -10.84 4.71 23.74
CA LEU A 47 -11.73 3.55 23.68
C LEU A 47 -11.03 2.23 24.02
N ILE A 48 -9.77 2.03 23.63
CA ILE A 48 -9.03 0.81 23.98
C ILE A 48 -8.57 0.85 25.44
N GLN A 49 -8.18 2.02 25.94
CA GLN A 49 -7.71 2.18 27.32
C GLN A 49 -8.78 1.79 28.35
N GLU A 50 -10.06 2.02 28.06
CA GLU A 50 -11.19 1.57 28.90
C GLU A 50 -11.26 0.04 29.06
N TRP A 51 -10.67 -0.71 28.13
CA TRP A 51 -10.64 -2.17 28.11
C TRP A 51 -9.31 -2.77 28.59
N GLY A 52 -8.35 -1.94 29.01
CA GLY A 52 -7.10 -2.39 29.61
C GLY A 52 -7.30 -3.37 30.76
N GLY A 53 -6.62 -4.51 30.69
CA GLY A 53 -6.70 -5.61 31.64
C GLY A 53 -7.99 -6.43 31.60
N LYS A 54 -8.86 -6.27 30.58
CA LYS A 54 -10.18 -6.92 30.49
C LYS A 54 -10.32 -7.87 29.30
N GLU A 55 -11.40 -8.65 29.32
CA GLU A 55 -11.79 -9.54 28.22
C GLU A 55 -12.66 -8.80 27.19
N ILE A 56 -12.18 -8.74 25.95
CA ILE A 56 -12.80 -8.02 24.84
C ILE A 56 -13.55 -8.94 23.85
N THR A 57 -13.58 -10.26 24.09
CA THR A 57 -14.22 -11.24 23.20
C THR A 57 -15.65 -10.85 22.79
N LYS A 58 -16.44 -10.31 23.74
CA LYS A 58 -17.82 -9.92 23.49
C LYS A 58 -17.94 -8.60 22.72
N ILE A 59 -17.13 -7.60 23.06
CA ILE A 59 -17.20 -6.27 22.43
C ILE A 59 -16.63 -6.30 21.01
N MET A 60 -15.64 -7.15 20.74
CA MET A 60 -15.11 -7.35 19.39
C MET A 60 -16.18 -7.95 18.45
N ALA A 61 -17.04 -8.82 18.97
CA ALA A 61 -18.13 -9.47 18.24
C ALA A 61 -19.44 -8.67 18.22
N ASP A 62 -19.49 -7.50 18.86
CA ASP A 62 -20.70 -6.69 18.98
C ASP A 62 -20.86 -5.73 17.80
N SER A 63 -21.60 -6.16 16.77
CA SER A 63 -21.93 -5.31 15.62
C SER A 63 -22.80 -4.10 15.96
N PHE A 64 -23.39 -4.03 17.16
CA PHE A 64 -24.21 -2.90 17.59
C PHE A 64 -23.36 -1.74 18.15
N SER A 65 -22.19 -2.02 18.75
CA SER A 65 -21.26 -0.99 19.20
C SER A 65 -20.41 -0.46 18.04
N HIS A 66 -19.80 -1.36 17.26
CA HIS A 66 -19.03 -1.05 16.04
C HIS A 66 -18.55 -2.33 15.36
N GLU A 67 -18.44 -2.32 14.03
CA GLU A 67 -18.01 -3.49 13.25
C GLU A 67 -16.50 -3.42 12.96
N HIS A 68 -15.76 -4.46 13.33
CA HIS A 68 -14.34 -4.62 13.01
C HIS A 68 -14.18 -5.39 11.69
N SER A 69 -13.30 -4.91 10.80
CA SER A 69 -12.93 -5.63 9.59
C SER A 69 -12.08 -6.87 9.91
N GLU A 70 -12.00 -7.83 8.98
CA GLU A 70 -11.09 -8.98 9.14
C GLU A 70 -9.63 -8.56 9.35
N SER A 71 -9.19 -7.47 8.70
CA SER A 71 -7.85 -6.91 8.93
C SER A 71 -7.63 -6.47 10.38
N ALA A 72 -8.66 -6.02 11.09
CA ALA A 72 -8.54 -5.69 12.52
C ALA A 72 -8.30 -6.95 13.37
N TYR A 73 -8.88 -8.09 12.99
CA TYR A 73 -8.61 -9.37 13.65
C TYR A 73 -7.22 -9.92 13.32
N GLU A 74 -6.71 -9.68 12.11
CA GLU A 74 -5.34 -10.02 11.71
C GLU A 74 -4.32 -9.21 12.51
N VAL A 75 -4.53 -7.89 12.65
CA VAL A 75 -3.71 -7.01 13.49
C VAL A 75 -3.73 -7.49 14.94
N LEU A 76 -4.91 -7.80 15.49
CA LEU A 76 -5.01 -8.35 16.84
C LEU A 76 -4.24 -9.66 16.98
N ALA A 77 -4.30 -10.56 15.99
CA ALA A 77 -3.59 -11.83 16.04
C ALA A 77 -2.06 -11.66 16.14
N GLU A 78 -1.48 -10.63 15.52
CA GLU A 78 -0.05 -10.31 15.61
C GLU A 78 0.39 -9.84 17.00
N LEU A 79 -0.52 -9.25 17.77
CA LEU A 79 -0.27 -8.74 19.13
C LEU A 79 -0.34 -9.84 20.22
N CYS A 80 -0.53 -11.11 19.83
CA CYS A 80 -0.67 -12.23 20.76
C CYS A 80 0.64 -12.53 21.49
N ILE A 81 0.63 -12.41 22.82
CA ILE A 81 1.79 -12.65 23.69
C ILE A 81 1.72 -13.96 24.49
N GLY A 82 0.56 -14.61 24.57
CA GLY A 82 0.42 -15.89 25.28
C GLY A 82 -1.02 -16.38 25.44
N ASP A 83 -1.18 -17.45 26.22
CA ASP A 83 -2.49 -18.07 26.52
C ASP A 83 -2.90 -17.78 27.96
N VAL A 84 -4.22 -17.66 28.19
CA VAL A 84 -4.79 -17.52 29.54
C VAL A 84 -4.86 -18.90 30.21
N VAL A 85 -4.34 -19.00 31.43
CA VAL A 85 -4.50 -20.17 32.30
C VAL A 85 -5.40 -19.83 33.49
N ASN A 86 -6.31 -20.76 33.82
CA ASN A 86 -7.03 -20.73 35.09
C ASN A 86 -6.11 -21.40 36.12
N GLY A 87 -5.60 -20.65 37.13
CA GLY A 87 -4.49 -21.06 38.02
C GLY A 87 -4.73 -22.38 38.79
N ASN A 88 -3.78 -23.02 39.46
CA ASN A 88 -2.32 -22.84 39.70
C ASN A 88 -1.67 -24.18 39.31
N CYS A 89 -0.45 -24.20 38.78
CA CYS A 89 0.50 -25.30 39.03
C CYS A 89 1.93 -24.83 38.76
N ASN A 90 2.68 -24.68 39.85
CA ASN A 90 4.12 -24.93 39.86
C ASN A 90 4.37 -26.38 39.42
N GLU A 91 5.56 -26.60 38.89
CA GLU A 91 6.25 -27.87 38.70
C GLU A 91 6.16 -28.56 37.32
N THR A 92 7.37 -28.91 36.91
CA THR A 92 7.81 -29.76 35.83
C THR A 92 7.38 -31.21 36.04
N SER A 93 6.61 -31.77 35.12
CA SER A 93 6.49 -33.23 34.89
C SER A 93 5.80 -33.41 33.53
N GLY A 94 6.41 -34.05 32.54
CA GLY A 94 6.47 -35.51 32.45
C GLY A 94 5.38 -35.96 31.48
N PHE A 95 5.78 -36.33 30.26
CA PHE A 95 4.89 -36.91 29.25
C PHE A 95 4.25 -38.20 29.79
N ASP A 96 2.92 -38.29 29.72
CA ASP A 96 2.22 -39.57 29.68
C ASP A 96 1.14 -39.54 28.61
N ASP A 97 1.16 -40.61 27.84
CA ASP A 97 0.46 -40.86 26.59
C ASP A 97 -0.80 -41.69 26.85
N ASN A 98 -1.97 -41.18 26.42
CA ASN A 98 -3.14 -41.93 25.94
C ASN A 98 -4.44 -41.11 26.10
N THR A 99 -5.01 -40.64 25.00
CA THR A 99 -6.25 -41.21 24.41
C THR A 99 -6.82 -40.29 23.32
N ASN A 100 -7.12 -40.92 22.17
CA ASN A 100 -8.17 -40.59 21.21
C ASN A 100 -8.17 -39.21 20.54
N GLY A 101 -7.73 -39.17 19.27
CA GLY A 101 -8.22 -38.15 18.33
C GLY A 101 -7.35 -37.98 17.10
N VAL A 102 -7.42 -38.92 16.16
CA VAL A 102 -6.79 -38.93 14.81
C VAL A 102 -7.15 -37.70 13.94
N GLU A 103 -7.92 -36.74 14.47
CA GLU A 103 -8.35 -35.52 13.80
C GLU A 103 -7.46 -34.30 14.11
N ASN A 104 -6.70 -34.32 15.21
CA ASN A 104 -5.85 -33.19 15.63
C ASN A 104 -4.51 -33.10 14.87
N ASP A 105 -3.98 -34.21 14.37
CA ASP A 105 -2.67 -34.23 13.71
C ASP A 105 -2.68 -33.55 12.33
N ARG A 106 -3.82 -33.49 11.64
CA ARG A 106 -3.95 -32.73 10.38
C ARG A 106 -4.04 -31.23 10.61
N ILE A 107 -4.65 -30.81 11.72
CA ILE A 107 -4.80 -29.40 12.08
C ILE A 107 -3.48 -28.86 12.64
N ILE A 108 -2.80 -29.61 13.51
CA ILE A 108 -1.50 -29.23 14.07
C ILE A 108 -0.41 -29.15 12.98
N ASN A 109 -0.42 -30.06 12.00
CA ASN A 109 0.51 -29.96 10.86
C ASN A 109 0.22 -28.77 9.93
N LYS A 110 -1.05 -28.33 9.83
CA LYS A 110 -1.44 -27.12 9.07
C LYS A 110 -1.11 -25.83 9.83
N ILE A 111 -1.19 -25.84 11.17
CA ILE A 111 -0.80 -24.73 12.04
C ILE A 111 0.73 -24.58 12.10
N ASN A 112 1.47 -25.69 12.11
CA ASN A 112 2.94 -25.68 12.11
C ASN A 112 3.55 -25.22 10.77
N SER A 113 2.83 -25.31 9.65
CA SER A 113 3.25 -24.69 8.38
C SER A 113 2.99 -23.19 8.32
N ILE A 114 2.12 -22.65 9.18
CA ILE A 114 1.73 -21.23 9.20
C ILE A 114 2.60 -20.43 10.19
N ASN A 115 3.09 -21.05 11.27
CA ASN A 115 3.74 -20.33 12.37
C ASN A 115 5.28 -20.19 12.30
N ASN A 116 5.91 -20.60 11.19
CA ASN A 116 7.34 -20.34 10.95
C ASN A 116 7.54 -18.95 10.32
N GLY A 117 7.28 -17.87 11.06
CA GLY A 117 7.53 -16.53 10.50
C GLY A 117 7.48 -15.31 11.41
N ALA A 118 6.81 -15.34 12.57
CA ALA A 118 6.65 -14.12 13.36
C ALA A 118 7.61 -14.10 14.56
N THR A 119 8.51 -13.12 14.54
CA THR A 119 9.26 -12.61 15.70
C THR A 119 8.88 -11.14 15.83
N ARG A 120 8.36 -10.78 17.02
CA ARG A 120 8.10 -9.45 17.59
C ARG A 120 8.72 -8.23 16.87
N THR A 121 7.84 -7.32 16.41
CA THR A 121 7.91 -5.83 16.55
C THR A 121 6.65 -5.21 15.93
N SER A 122 5.78 -4.57 16.71
CA SER A 122 4.61 -3.79 16.23
C SER A 122 4.96 -2.36 15.81
N ASN A 123 6.01 -2.24 15.00
CA ASN A 123 6.15 -1.13 14.06
C ASN A 123 5.86 -1.75 12.69
N TYR A 124 4.95 -1.18 11.88
CA TYR A 124 4.90 -1.51 10.46
C TYR A 124 6.21 -1.07 9.81
N ASN A 125 7.22 -1.92 9.92
CA ASN A 125 8.52 -1.71 9.33
C ASN A 125 8.42 -2.04 7.85
N PHE A 126 7.89 -1.08 7.10
CA PHE A 126 7.76 -1.21 5.66
C PHE A 126 9.14 -1.32 4.95
N GLU A 127 10.26 -1.09 5.63
CA GLU A 127 11.59 -1.22 5.03
C GLU A 127 11.80 -2.63 4.45
N ASP A 128 11.31 -3.66 5.16
CA ASP A 128 11.39 -5.07 4.78
C ASP A 128 9.99 -5.70 4.48
N PHE A 129 9.01 -4.90 4.07
CA PHE A 129 7.67 -5.37 3.71
C PHE A 129 7.70 -6.48 2.65
N ARG A 130 7.00 -7.59 2.92
CA ARG A 130 6.78 -8.68 1.97
C ARG A 130 5.29 -9.05 1.99
N PRO A 131 4.54 -8.82 0.90
CA PRO A 131 3.15 -9.24 0.83
C PRO A 131 3.05 -10.77 0.78
N ILE A 132 1.92 -11.29 1.27
CA ILE A 132 1.56 -12.72 1.14
C ILE A 132 0.77 -12.90 -0.15
N ASP A 133 1.05 -13.95 -0.91
CA ASP A 133 0.32 -14.30 -2.14
C ASP A 133 -1.18 -14.50 -1.85
N THR A 134 -2.01 -13.83 -2.63
CA THR A 134 -3.47 -13.97 -2.59
C THR A 134 -3.89 -15.28 -3.24
N ASN A 135 -4.75 -16.05 -2.57
CA ASN A 135 -5.45 -17.17 -3.21
C ASN A 135 -6.53 -16.64 -4.15
N ALA A 136 -6.26 -16.66 -5.46
CA ALA A 136 -7.10 -16.10 -6.50
C ALA A 136 -8.54 -16.66 -6.52
N ASP A 137 -8.71 -17.97 -6.33
CA ASP A 137 -10.04 -18.59 -6.39
C ASP A 137 -10.86 -18.21 -5.15
N ALA A 138 -10.24 -18.25 -3.96
CA ALA A 138 -10.90 -17.86 -2.72
C ALA A 138 -11.26 -16.37 -2.69
N ASP A 139 -10.38 -15.49 -3.20
CA ASP A 139 -10.65 -14.05 -3.32
C ASP A 139 -11.86 -13.80 -4.23
N TYR A 140 -11.90 -14.42 -5.41
CA TYR A 140 -13.02 -14.28 -6.33
C TYR A 140 -14.32 -14.89 -5.79
N GLU A 141 -14.24 -16.02 -5.09
CA GLU A 141 -15.40 -16.63 -4.44
C GLU A 141 -16.03 -15.73 -3.40
N LYS A 142 -15.20 -15.08 -2.59
CA LYS A 142 -15.62 -14.22 -1.48
C LYS A 142 -16.10 -12.85 -1.94
N LEU A 143 -15.30 -12.17 -2.76
CA LEU A 143 -15.45 -10.74 -3.02
C LEU A 143 -16.15 -10.45 -4.35
N LYS A 144 -16.24 -11.43 -5.26
CA LYS A 144 -16.94 -11.32 -6.55
C LYS A 144 -16.50 -10.09 -7.37
N PHE A 145 -15.23 -9.69 -7.23
CA PHE A 145 -14.65 -8.58 -7.97
C PHE A 145 -14.01 -9.08 -9.27
N LEU A 146 -12.69 -9.29 -9.31
CA LEU A 146 -11.99 -9.77 -10.51
C LEU A 146 -11.36 -11.12 -10.25
N ASN A 147 -11.52 -12.06 -11.17
CA ASN A 147 -10.82 -13.33 -11.14
C ASN A 147 -9.37 -13.13 -11.60
N LEU A 148 -8.43 -13.23 -10.65
CA LEU A 148 -6.99 -13.08 -10.88
C LEU A 148 -6.38 -14.15 -11.79
N ASN A 149 -7.06 -15.27 -12.01
CA ASN A 149 -6.65 -16.33 -12.93
C ASN A 149 -7.05 -16.06 -14.40
N GLN A 150 -7.77 -14.96 -14.66
CA GLN A 150 -8.23 -14.57 -16.00
C GLN A 150 -7.82 -13.14 -16.36
N PRO A 151 -7.82 -12.78 -17.66
CA PRO A 151 -7.50 -11.41 -18.10
C PRO A 151 -8.40 -10.35 -17.45
N LEU A 152 -7.78 -9.42 -16.72
CA LEU A 152 -8.52 -8.49 -15.84
C LEU A 152 -9.23 -7.37 -16.60
N PHE A 153 -8.66 -6.86 -17.70
CA PHE A 153 -9.22 -5.70 -18.39
C PHE A 153 -10.53 -6.04 -19.10
N THR A 154 -10.61 -7.23 -19.70
CA THR A 154 -11.86 -7.73 -20.32
C THR A 154 -12.96 -7.94 -19.28
N GLN A 155 -12.61 -8.45 -18.09
CA GLN A 155 -13.54 -8.60 -16.97
C GLN A 155 -14.05 -7.24 -16.51
N MET A 156 -13.15 -6.27 -16.31
CA MET A 156 -13.52 -4.89 -16.00
C MET A 156 -14.48 -4.35 -17.07
N LEU A 157 -14.11 -4.39 -18.35
CA LEU A 157 -14.91 -3.82 -19.43
C LEU A 157 -16.33 -4.39 -19.53
N ASN A 158 -16.50 -5.68 -19.23
CA ASN A 158 -17.78 -6.38 -19.32
C ASN A 158 -18.52 -6.49 -17.97
N SER A 159 -17.95 -5.96 -16.89
CA SER A 159 -18.58 -5.97 -15.57
C SER A 159 -19.78 -5.03 -15.50
N LYS A 160 -20.54 -5.17 -14.42
CA LYS A 160 -21.65 -4.28 -14.05
C LYS A 160 -21.44 -3.73 -12.64
N PHE A 161 -20.19 -3.41 -12.31
CA PHE A 161 -19.86 -2.90 -10.99
C PHE A 161 -20.45 -1.51 -10.82
N THR A 162 -21.05 -1.26 -9.67
CA THR A 162 -21.31 0.11 -9.26
C THR A 162 -19.98 0.77 -8.90
N LYS A 163 -19.89 2.09 -9.08
CA LYS A 163 -18.74 2.89 -8.66
C LYS A 163 -18.29 2.56 -7.24
N ASP A 164 -19.21 2.54 -6.29
CA ASP A 164 -18.87 2.36 -4.87
C ASP A 164 -18.29 0.96 -4.60
N PHE A 165 -18.84 -0.07 -5.24
CA PHE A 165 -18.28 -1.42 -5.16
C PHE A 165 -16.88 -1.48 -5.77
N TYR A 166 -16.70 -0.89 -6.95
CA TYR A 166 -15.41 -0.82 -7.61
C TYR A 166 -14.36 -0.10 -6.76
N LEU A 167 -14.66 1.09 -6.24
CA LEU A 167 -13.71 1.87 -5.44
C LEU A 167 -13.32 1.17 -4.13
N LYS A 168 -14.28 0.50 -3.48
CA LYS A 168 -13.99 -0.32 -2.30
C LYS A 168 -13.05 -1.49 -2.62
N GLN A 169 -13.19 -2.10 -3.79
CA GLN A 169 -12.43 -3.30 -4.15
C GLN A 169 -11.07 -2.98 -4.79
N VAL A 170 -10.99 -1.97 -5.64
CA VAL A 170 -9.76 -1.63 -6.37
C VAL A 170 -8.66 -1.10 -5.44
N HIS A 171 -9.04 -0.42 -4.35
CA HIS A 171 -8.11 0.10 -3.33
C HIS A 171 -7.81 -0.90 -2.22
N GLN A 172 -8.32 -2.14 -2.31
CA GLN A 172 -7.92 -3.23 -1.43
C GLN A 172 -6.80 -4.03 -2.12
N PRO A 173 -5.55 -3.95 -1.65
CA PRO A 173 -4.43 -4.55 -2.36
C PRO A 173 -4.48 -6.08 -2.38
N ARG A 174 -4.18 -6.68 -3.53
CA ARG A 174 -3.92 -8.11 -3.73
C ARG A 174 -2.45 -8.31 -4.10
N HIS A 175 -1.97 -9.53 -3.98
CA HIS A 175 -0.63 -9.90 -4.40
C HIS A 175 -0.61 -11.22 -5.17
N LEU A 176 0.18 -11.23 -6.24
CA LEU A 176 0.55 -12.43 -6.96
C LEU A 176 2.07 -12.42 -7.10
N SER A 177 2.69 -13.59 -6.99
CA SER A 177 4.13 -13.77 -7.24
C SER A 177 4.54 -13.58 -8.71
N TYR A 178 3.56 -13.40 -9.60
CA TYR A 178 3.72 -13.11 -11.03
C TYR A 178 2.82 -11.94 -11.44
N SER A 179 3.12 -11.32 -12.59
CA SER A 179 2.28 -10.23 -13.10
C SER A 179 0.94 -10.74 -13.60
N ALA A 180 -0.15 -10.15 -13.11
CA ALA A 180 -1.49 -10.46 -13.58
C ALA A 180 -1.64 -10.10 -15.06
N ARG A 181 -2.42 -10.92 -15.76
CA ARG A 181 -2.72 -10.71 -17.18
C ARG A 181 -3.85 -9.70 -17.32
N LEU A 182 -3.68 -8.66 -18.13
CA LEU A 182 -4.75 -7.69 -18.43
C LEU A 182 -5.55 -8.09 -19.66
N PHE A 183 -4.90 -8.52 -20.74
CA PHE A 183 -5.53 -8.80 -22.02
C PHE A 183 -5.34 -10.26 -22.47
N GLU A 184 -6.34 -10.80 -23.15
CA GLU A 184 -6.22 -12.12 -23.80
C GLU A 184 -5.18 -12.10 -24.93
N ASN A 185 -5.11 -10.99 -25.68
CA ASN A 185 -4.16 -10.82 -26.78
C ASN A 185 -2.74 -10.55 -26.27
N ASP A 186 -1.75 -11.31 -26.76
CA ASP A 186 -0.35 -11.19 -26.32
C ASP A 186 0.31 -9.85 -26.67
N ILE A 187 -0.05 -9.24 -27.81
CA ILE A 187 0.50 -7.95 -28.22
C ILE A 187 0.00 -6.85 -27.30
N LEU A 188 -1.31 -6.84 -27.01
CA LEU A 188 -1.88 -5.89 -26.05
C LEU A 188 -1.31 -6.10 -24.65
N GLU A 189 -1.16 -7.36 -24.22
CA GLU A 189 -0.57 -7.69 -22.92
C GLU A 189 0.87 -7.16 -22.81
N MET A 190 1.68 -7.33 -23.86
CA MET A 190 3.05 -6.81 -23.91
C MET A 190 3.11 -5.29 -23.72
N LEU A 191 2.20 -4.52 -24.37
CA LEU A 191 2.16 -3.05 -24.26
C LEU A 191 1.84 -2.56 -22.85
N THR A 192 1.32 -3.44 -22.00
CA THR A 192 0.84 -3.08 -20.68
C THR A 192 1.84 -3.41 -19.57
N LYS A 193 2.93 -4.12 -19.90
CA LYS A 193 4.04 -4.42 -19.01
C LYS A 193 5.19 -3.45 -19.25
N THR A 194 5.44 -2.56 -18.29
CA THR A 194 6.48 -1.52 -18.41
C THR A 194 7.56 -1.72 -17.36
N PRO A 195 8.74 -2.26 -17.71
CA PRO A 195 9.89 -2.29 -16.80
C PRO A 195 10.33 -0.87 -16.42
N TRP A 196 10.81 -0.69 -15.18
CA TRP A 196 11.22 0.62 -14.65
C TRP A 196 12.24 1.36 -15.51
N TYR A 197 13.17 0.64 -16.15
CA TYR A 197 14.24 1.24 -16.97
C TYR A 197 13.73 1.81 -18.31
N VAL A 198 12.51 1.49 -18.72
CA VAL A 198 11.90 2.08 -19.93
C VAL A 198 11.70 3.58 -19.76
N ILE A 199 11.38 4.04 -18.54
CA ILE A 199 11.18 5.45 -18.23
C ILE A 199 12.43 6.29 -18.54
N PRO A 200 13.61 6.04 -17.93
CA PRO A 200 14.80 6.83 -18.24
C PRO A 200 15.24 6.69 -19.70
N ILE A 201 15.12 5.51 -20.33
CA ILE A 201 15.51 5.30 -21.74
C ILE A 201 14.74 6.21 -22.70
N ILE A 202 13.42 6.38 -22.49
CA ILE A 202 12.58 7.20 -23.37
C ILE A 202 12.73 8.68 -23.03
N TRP A 203 12.64 9.03 -21.74
CA TRP A 203 12.37 10.41 -21.35
C TRP A 203 13.63 11.24 -21.09
N ILE A 204 14.76 10.63 -20.70
CA ILE A 204 16.02 11.37 -20.54
C ILE A 204 16.50 11.96 -21.88
N PRO A 205 16.54 11.21 -23.00
CA PRO A 205 16.91 11.79 -24.30
C PRO A 205 16.02 12.97 -24.71
N ILE A 206 14.71 12.90 -24.41
CA ILE A 206 13.77 14.00 -24.67
C ILE A 206 14.11 15.23 -23.82
N SER A 207 14.39 15.05 -22.53
CA SER A 207 14.82 16.14 -21.65
C SER A 207 16.13 16.79 -22.14
N LEU A 208 17.13 15.96 -22.49
CA LEU A 208 18.42 16.43 -23.01
C LEU A 208 18.30 17.17 -24.35
N TYR A 209 17.46 16.68 -25.26
CA TYR A 209 17.18 17.35 -26.54
C TYR A 209 16.55 18.73 -26.33
N ASN A 210 15.65 18.86 -25.35
CA ASN A 210 15.07 20.16 -25.03
C ASN A 210 16.11 21.11 -24.41
N LEU A 211 17.01 20.62 -23.55
CA LEU A 211 18.13 21.41 -23.06
C LEU A 211 19.08 21.86 -24.17
N SER A 212 19.34 21.00 -25.18
CA SER A 212 20.19 21.37 -26.30
C SER A 212 19.59 22.52 -27.11
N ILE A 213 18.27 22.50 -27.37
CA ILE A 213 17.59 23.62 -28.05
C ILE A 213 17.63 24.88 -27.17
N ALA A 214 17.37 24.76 -25.87
CA ALA A 214 17.42 25.90 -24.96
C ALA A 214 18.80 26.59 -24.97
N SER A 215 19.88 25.80 -25.05
CA SER A 215 21.27 26.28 -25.07
C SER A 215 21.65 27.06 -26.34
N GLU A 216 20.85 27.02 -27.40
CA GLU A 216 21.09 27.82 -28.60
C GLU A 216 20.95 29.33 -28.34
N ARG A 217 20.19 29.73 -27.31
CA ARG A 217 19.90 31.14 -27.00
C ARG A 217 19.99 31.51 -25.52
N LEU A 218 19.88 30.55 -24.61
CA LEU A 218 20.00 30.80 -23.18
C LEU A 218 21.42 30.48 -22.71
N GLU A 219 21.95 31.36 -21.87
CA GLU A 219 23.15 31.05 -21.09
C GLU A 219 22.88 29.89 -20.12
N VAL A 220 23.92 29.13 -19.77
CA VAL A 220 23.82 27.94 -18.91
C VAL A 220 23.14 28.23 -17.58
N ALA A 221 23.46 29.37 -16.94
CA ALA A 221 22.84 29.76 -15.68
C ALA A 221 21.32 29.99 -15.83
N SER A 222 20.91 30.69 -16.89
CA SER A 222 19.50 30.96 -17.19
C SER A 222 18.75 29.67 -17.54
N ALA A 223 19.34 28.81 -18.38
CA ALA A 223 18.78 27.49 -18.69
C ALA A 223 18.62 26.63 -17.43
N GLY A 224 19.60 26.66 -16.52
CA GLY A 224 19.54 25.94 -15.24
C GLY A 224 18.41 26.44 -14.32
N VAL A 225 18.17 27.76 -14.25
CA VAL A 225 17.05 28.33 -13.49
C VAL A 225 15.71 27.85 -14.04
N TRP A 226 15.51 27.93 -15.36
CA TRP A 226 14.25 27.50 -15.98
C TRP A 226 14.05 25.99 -15.91
N PHE A 227 15.12 25.21 -15.97
CA PHE A 227 15.07 23.78 -15.71
C PHE A 227 14.62 23.49 -14.27
N ALA A 228 15.18 24.18 -13.28
CA ALA A 228 14.76 24.03 -11.88
C ALA A 228 13.30 24.46 -11.65
N ILE A 229 12.85 25.53 -12.31
CA ILE A 229 11.43 25.92 -12.34
C ILE A 229 10.56 24.81 -12.95
N GLY A 230 11.03 24.18 -14.03
CA GLY A 230 10.36 23.02 -14.62
C GLY A 230 10.20 21.85 -13.66
N MET A 231 11.24 21.52 -12.89
CA MET A 231 11.16 20.50 -11.84
C MET A 231 10.20 20.90 -10.71
N ALA A 232 10.16 22.17 -10.33
CA ALA A 232 9.21 22.67 -9.34
C ALA A 232 7.76 22.56 -9.85
N ILE A 233 7.52 22.91 -11.13
CA ILE A 233 6.22 22.70 -11.80
C ILE A 233 5.85 21.22 -11.77
N TRP A 234 6.81 20.32 -12.06
CA TRP A 234 6.56 18.88 -11.95
C TRP A 234 6.11 18.47 -10.54
N SER A 235 6.73 18.97 -9.48
CA SER A 235 6.32 18.60 -8.11
C SER A 235 4.86 18.97 -7.81
N VAL A 236 4.35 20.07 -8.39
CA VAL A 236 2.94 20.45 -8.31
C VAL A 236 2.09 19.50 -9.15
N LEU A 237 2.51 19.22 -10.38
CA LEU A 237 1.82 18.31 -11.29
C LEU A 237 1.70 16.91 -10.73
N GLU A 238 2.75 16.38 -10.11
CA GLU A 238 2.75 15.10 -9.38
C GLU A 238 1.58 15.06 -8.40
N TYR A 239 1.52 16.03 -7.49
CA TYR A 239 0.48 16.09 -6.47
C TYR A 239 -0.92 16.26 -7.09
N MET A 240 -1.06 17.14 -8.09
CA MET A 240 -2.34 17.41 -8.75
C MET A 240 -2.85 16.20 -9.54
N LEU A 241 -1.98 15.55 -10.31
CA LEU A 241 -2.34 14.36 -11.09
C LEU A 241 -2.68 13.20 -10.15
N HIS A 242 -1.88 12.98 -9.11
CA HIS A 242 -2.12 11.90 -8.17
C HIS A 242 -3.45 12.08 -7.42
N ARG A 243 -3.72 13.29 -6.94
CA ARG A 243 -4.95 13.58 -6.19
C ARG A 243 -6.21 13.68 -7.06
N PHE A 244 -6.14 14.39 -8.19
CA PHE A 244 -7.36 14.79 -8.93
C PHE A 244 -7.59 14.01 -10.22
N LEU A 245 -6.62 13.23 -10.68
CA LEU A 245 -6.76 12.38 -11.87
C LEU A 245 -6.65 10.89 -11.53
N PHE A 246 -5.64 10.52 -10.77
CA PHE A 246 -5.39 9.12 -10.39
C PHE A 246 -6.35 8.67 -9.29
N HIS A 247 -6.63 9.52 -8.30
CA HIS A 247 -7.69 9.36 -7.30
C HIS A 247 -8.94 10.18 -7.63
N LEU A 248 -9.43 10.09 -8.88
CA LEU A 248 -10.65 10.79 -9.27
C LEU A 248 -11.85 10.32 -8.43
N ASP A 249 -11.84 9.05 -8.00
CA ASP A 249 -12.67 8.40 -6.97
C ASP A 249 -14.08 8.97 -6.82
N TYR A 250 -14.24 9.96 -5.93
CA TYR A 250 -15.53 10.59 -5.62
C TYR A 250 -16.26 11.10 -6.87
N TYR A 251 -15.53 11.71 -7.81
CA TYR A 251 -16.05 12.30 -9.04
C TYR A 251 -16.20 11.31 -10.20
N LEU A 252 -15.80 10.06 -10.02
CA LEU A 252 -15.97 9.02 -11.03
C LEU A 252 -17.48 8.82 -11.29
N PRO A 253 -17.95 8.74 -12.54
CA PRO A 253 -19.33 8.41 -12.83
C PRO A 253 -19.56 6.90 -12.70
N ASP A 254 -20.82 6.49 -12.50
CA ASP A 254 -21.22 5.08 -12.53
C ASP A 254 -21.29 4.57 -13.98
N ASN A 255 -20.12 4.48 -14.61
CA ASN A 255 -19.95 4.15 -16.02
C ASN A 255 -18.74 3.25 -16.22
N GLN A 256 -18.96 2.09 -16.84
CA GLN A 256 -17.95 1.05 -16.97
C GLN A 256 -16.67 1.51 -17.70
N TYR A 257 -16.80 2.34 -18.72
CA TYR A 257 -15.63 2.89 -19.42
C TYR A 257 -14.82 3.82 -18.54
N ALA A 258 -15.48 4.63 -17.69
CA ALA A 258 -14.79 5.47 -16.72
C ALA A 258 -14.05 4.64 -15.67
N LEU A 259 -14.67 3.56 -15.17
CA LEU A 259 -14.02 2.62 -14.25
C LEU A 259 -12.79 1.95 -14.90
N CYS A 260 -12.89 1.57 -16.19
CA CYS A 260 -11.75 1.02 -16.94
C CYS A 260 -10.61 2.02 -17.12
N VAL A 261 -10.92 3.29 -17.40
CA VAL A 261 -9.91 4.35 -17.51
C VAL A 261 -9.21 4.58 -16.17
N HIS A 262 -9.99 4.68 -15.08
CA HIS A 262 -9.44 4.78 -13.72
C HIS A 262 -8.53 3.59 -13.37
N PHE A 263 -9.00 2.38 -13.67
CA PHE A 263 -8.25 1.14 -13.46
C PHE A 263 -6.91 1.14 -14.23
N ALA A 264 -6.91 1.61 -15.48
CA ALA A 264 -5.70 1.68 -16.31
C ALA A 264 -4.72 2.78 -15.88
N LEU A 265 -5.21 3.91 -15.35
CA LEU A 265 -4.38 5.04 -14.94
C LEU A 265 -3.67 4.80 -13.61
N HIS A 266 -4.39 4.30 -12.60
CA HIS A 266 -3.83 4.10 -11.26
C HIS A 266 -4.46 2.97 -10.46
N GLY A 267 -5.72 2.63 -10.73
CA GLY A 267 -6.42 1.58 -9.96
C GLY A 267 -5.72 0.22 -9.98
N ILE A 268 -5.12 -0.20 -11.12
CA ILE A 268 -4.34 -1.44 -11.17
C ILE A 268 -3.13 -1.42 -10.24
N HIS A 269 -2.53 -0.25 -10.04
CA HIS A 269 -1.41 -0.11 -9.14
C HIS A 269 -1.85 -0.28 -7.68
N HIS A 270 -2.95 0.35 -7.25
CA HIS A 270 -3.52 0.08 -5.91
C HIS A 270 -3.99 -1.36 -5.72
N TYR A 271 -4.53 -1.96 -6.77
CA TYR A 271 -5.03 -3.33 -6.72
C TYR A 271 -3.90 -4.36 -6.66
N LEU A 272 -2.78 -4.11 -7.34
CA LEU A 272 -1.60 -5.00 -7.40
C LEU A 272 -0.30 -4.18 -7.22
N PRO A 273 -0.06 -3.58 -6.04
CA PRO A 273 1.01 -2.60 -5.84
C PRO A 273 2.41 -3.19 -6.01
N MET A 274 2.54 -4.49 -5.79
CA MET A 274 3.81 -5.20 -5.85
C MET A 274 4.10 -5.83 -7.23
N ASP A 275 3.27 -5.58 -8.24
CA ASP A 275 3.54 -5.98 -9.62
C ASP A 275 4.55 -5.03 -10.29
N ARG A 276 5.77 -5.53 -10.45
CA ARG A 276 6.93 -4.79 -10.98
C ARG A 276 6.77 -4.25 -12.40
N TYR A 277 5.77 -4.69 -13.16
CA TYR A 277 5.56 -4.21 -14.53
C TYR A 277 4.31 -3.32 -14.67
N ARG A 278 3.58 -3.08 -13.58
CA ARG A 278 2.28 -2.36 -13.56
C ARG A 278 2.29 -1.13 -12.65
N LEU A 279 3.48 -0.61 -12.38
CA LEU A 279 3.69 0.53 -11.48
C LEU A 279 4.03 1.81 -12.25
N VAL A 280 5.11 1.79 -13.03
CA VAL A 280 5.54 2.97 -13.79
C VAL A 280 4.58 3.21 -14.97
N MET A 281 4.41 4.47 -15.36
CA MET A 281 3.43 4.83 -16.37
C MET A 281 3.84 4.26 -17.74
N PRO A 282 3.00 3.43 -18.40
CA PRO A 282 3.31 2.92 -19.73
C PRO A 282 3.49 4.07 -20.74
N PRO A 283 4.44 3.99 -21.70
CA PRO A 283 4.74 5.11 -22.59
C PRO A 283 3.54 5.67 -23.35
N VAL A 284 2.60 4.83 -23.75
CA VAL A 284 1.38 5.27 -24.45
C VAL A 284 0.52 6.17 -23.57
N LEU A 285 0.31 5.81 -22.30
CA LEU A 285 -0.42 6.63 -21.33
C LEU A 285 0.42 7.85 -20.89
N GLY A 286 1.73 7.66 -20.70
CA GLY A 286 2.64 8.76 -20.38
C GLY A 286 2.62 9.86 -21.45
N ILE A 287 2.64 9.49 -22.73
CA ILE A 287 2.57 10.43 -23.85
C ILE A 287 1.20 11.15 -23.88
N SER A 288 0.09 10.43 -23.68
CA SER A 288 -1.25 11.04 -23.73
C SER A 288 -1.43 12.10 -22.63
N LEU A 289 -0.88 11.87 -21.43
CA LEU A 289 -0.87 12.85 -20.34
C LEU A 289 0.17 13.97 -20.56
N ALA A 290 1.33 13.65 -21.11
CA ALA A 290 2.40 14.63 -21.32
C ALA A 290 2.05 15.66 -22.40
N VAL A 291 1.45 15.26 -23.53
CA VAL A 291 1.16 16.17 -24.66
C VAL A 291 0.45 17.47 -24.26
N PRO A 292 -0.69 17.45 -23.53
CA PRO A 292 -1.34 18.69 -23.12
C PRO A 292 -0.48 19.54 -22.17
N ILE A 293 0.24 18.92 -21.23
CA ILE A 293 1.13 19.62 -20.28
C ILE A 293 2.26 20.35 -21.03
N LEU A 294 2.92 19.64 -21.94
CA LEU A 294 4.04 20.19 -22.71
C LEU A 294 3.56 21.30 -23.66
N ARG A 295 2.44 21.09 -24.37
CA ARG A 295 1.83 22.13 -25.22
C ARG A 295 1.44 23.37 -24.42
N GLY A 296 0.86 23.20 -23.23
CA GLY A 296 0.55 24.29 -22.31
C GLY A 296 1.80 25.07 -21.93
N THR A 297 2.90 24.38 -21.64
CA THR A 297 4.19 25.01 -21.32
C THR A 297 4.71 25.87 -22.48
N TYR A 298 4.66 25.37 -23.72
CA TYR A 298 5.04 26.14 -24.91
C TYR A 298 4.10 27.32 -25.23
N ALA A 299 2.84 27.26 -24.78
CA ALA A 299 1.90 28.35 -24.94
C ALA A 299 2.13 29.50 -23.94
N VAL A 300 2.63 29.17 -22.74
CA VAL A 300 2.87 30.13 -21.65
C VAL A 300 4.23 30.81 -21.76
N PHE A 301 5.27 30.07 -22.15
CA PHE A 301 6.66 30.57 -22.12
C PHE A 301 7.22 30.84 -23.53
N PRO A 302 8.15 31.82 -23.68
CA PRO A 302 8.90 31.99 -24.92
C PRO A 302 9.69 30.74 -25.30
N LYS A 303 9.82 30.44 -26.59
CA LYS A 303 10.37 29.18 -27.14
C LYS A 303 11.53 28.57 -26.35
N TYR A 304 12.64 29.29 -26.20
CA TYR A 304 13.86 28.73 -25.57
C TYR A 304 13.74 28.55 -24.06
N ILE A 305 12.96 29.42 -23.40
CA ILE A 305 12.60 29.27 -21.98
C ILE A 305 11.68 28.05 -21.80
N ALA A 306 10.69 27.89 -22.69
CA ALA A 306 9.78 26.76 -22.70
C ALA A 306 10.55 25.44 -22.86
N HIS A 307 11.54 25.37 -23.75
CA HIS A 307 12.40 24.18 -23.88
C HIS A 307 13.16 23.86 -22.58
N ALA A 308 13.76 24.85 -21.91
CA ALA A 308 14.43 24.62 -20.63
C ALA A 308 13.46 24.14 -19.53
N ALA A 309 12.27 24.77 -19.43
CA ALA A 309 11.24 24.37 -18.48
C ALA A 309 10.68 22.97 -18.78
N VAL A 310 10.38 22.65 -20.04
CA VAL A 310 9.94 21.32 -20.50
C VAL A 310 10.98 20.26 -20.15
N ALA A 311 12.27 20.55 -20.36
CA ALA A 311 13.32 19.62 -19.96
C ALA A 311 13.29 19.32 -18.46
N GLY A 312 13.09 20.34 -17.63
CA GLY A 312 12.94 20.20 -16.18
C GLY A 312 11.68 19.43 -15.77
N ILE A 313 10.55 19.68 -16.42
CA ILE A 313 9.29 18.95 -16.18
C ILE A 313 9.47 17.46 -16.50
N VAL A 314 10.02 17.14 -17.67
CA VAL A 314 10.25 15.76 -18.10
C VAL A 314 11.25 15.06 -17.19
N PHE A 315 12.31 15.74 -16.77
CA PHE A 315 13.27 15.18 -15.82
C PHE A 315 12.65 14.94 -14.44
N GLY A 316 11.84 15.89 -13.95
CA GLY A 316 11.07 15.75 -12.72
C GLY A 316 10.18 14.50 -12.75
N TYR A 317 9.49 14.26 -13.86
CA TYR A 317 8.70 13.05 -14.09
C TYR A 317 9.53 11.76 -13.99
N VAL A 318 10.71 11.73 -14.62
CA VAL A 318 11.62 10.57 -14.51
C VAL A 318 12.02 10.33 -13.05
N CYS A 319 12.36 11.40 -12.31
CA CYS A 319 12.66 11.29 -10.88
C CYS A 319 11.48 10.75 -10.07
N TYR A 320 10.27 11.22 -10.36
CA TYR A 320 9.05 10.76 -9.71
C TYR A 320 8.81 9.26 -9.95
N ASP A 321 8.77 8.80 -11.20
CA ASP A 321 8.38 7.42 -11.53
C ASP A 321 9.43 6.42 -11.01
N LEU A 322 10.71 6.79 -11.06
CA LEU A 322 11.80 6.00 -10.49
C LEU A 322 11.78 5.99 -8.96
N THR A 323 11.44 7.11 -8.33
CA THR A 323 11.24 7.16 -6.86
C THR A 323 10.09 6.25 -6.48
N HIS A 324 8.94 6.41 -7.13
CA HIS A 324 7.74 5.60 -6.91
C HIS A 324 8.05 4.10 -6.99
N TYR A 325 8.71 3.68 -8.08
CA TYR A 325 9.14 2.29 -8.25
C TYR A 325 10.07 1.81 -7.14
N HIS A 326 11.02 2.66 -6.74
CA HIS A 326 11.97 2.35 -5.67
C HIS A 326 11.27 2.17 -4.31
N LEU A 327 10.26 2.99 -4.00
CA LEU A 327 9.52 2.89 -2.75
C LEU A 327 8.84 1.52 -2.58
N HIS A 328 8.38 0.89 -3.67
CA HIS A 328 7.75 -0.44 -3.61
C HIS A 328 8.76 -1.59 -3.62
N HIS A 329 9.82 -1.50 -4.42
CA HIS A 329 10.60 -2.69 -4.79
C HIS A 329 12.05 -2.71 -4.30
N ALA A 330 12.53 -1.62 -3.72
CA ALA A 330 13.92 -1.50 -3.32
C ALA A 330 14.07 -1.20 -1.82
N ARG A 331 15.30 -1.42 -1.36
CA ARG A 331 15.72 -1.03 -0.02
C ARG A 331 16.17 0.43 -0.05
N PRO A 332 15.52 1.32 0.71
CA PRO A 332 15.87 2.72 0.71
C PRO A 332 17.28 2.96 1.27
N PHE A 333 18.06 3.77 0.55
CA PHE A 333 19.46 4.08 0.89
C PHE A 333 19.64 5.45 1.57
N THR A 334 18.57 6.26 1.65
CA THR A 334 18.58 7.55 2.37
C THR A 334 17.43 7.60 3.37
N MET A 335 17.58 8.45 4.40
CA MET A 335 16.52 8.69 5.39
C MET A 335 15.23 9.19 4.75
N HIS A 336 15.34 10.12 3.79
CA HIS A 336 14.19 10.62 3.02
C HIS A 336 13.44 9.48 2.31
N LEU A 337 14.15 8.59 1.61
CA LEU A 337 13.51 7.47 0.91
C LEU A 337 12.93 6.43 1.87
N ARG A 338 13.51 6.24 3.07
CA ARG A 338 12.93 5.39 4.12
C ARG A 338 11.59 5.95 4.59
N GLU A 339 11.58 7.25 4.92
CA GLU A 339 10.38 7.95 5.34
C GLU A 339 9.30 7.94 4.26
N MET A 340 9.67 8.24 3.01
CA MET A 340 8.74 8.21 1.89
C MET A 340 8.24 6.80 1.57
N LYS A 341 9.04 5.76 1.76
CA LYS A 341 8.61 4.36 1.58
C LYS A 341 7.51 4.02 2.57
N THR A 342 7.74 4.26 3.85
CA THR A 342 6.72 4.06 4.90
C THR A 342 5.47 4.88 4.63
N TYR A 343 5.63 6.16 4.28
CA TYR A 343 4.52 7.06 4.01
C TYR A 343 3.67 6.62 2.81
N HIS A 344 4.32 6.25 1.70
CA HIS A 344 3.62 5.84 0.50
C HIS A 344 2.99 4.44 0.62
N LEU A 345 3.63 3.50 1.32
CA LEU A 345 3.01 2.21 1.60
C LEU A 345 1.82 2.35 2.56
N ALA A 346 1.87 3.27 3.51
CA ALA A 346 0.69 3.61 4.32
C ALA A 346 -0.43 4.22 3.46
N HIS A 347 -0.13 4.99 2.41
CA HIS A 347 -1.15 5.42 1.46
C HIS A 347 -1.84 4.23 0.76
N HIS A 348 -1.10 3.18 0.38
CA HIS A 348 -1.68 1.97 -0.20
C HIS A 348 -2.47 1.10 0.77
N TYR A 349 -1.94 0.86 1.96
CA TYR A 349 -2.42 -0.17 2.88
C TYR A 349 -3.20 0.36 4.09
N LYS A 350 -3.10 1.66 4.40
CA LYS A 350 -3.78 2.32 5.54
C LYS A 350 -4.87 3.26 5.06
N ASN A 351 -4.53 4.27 4.24
CA ASN A 351 -5.50 5.25 3.76
C ASN A 351 -5.08 5.90 2.43
N TYR A 352 -5.81 5.56 1.36
CA TYR A 352 -5.57 6.07 0.01
C TYR A 352 -6.15 7.47 -0.25
N GLU A 353 -6.94 8.01 0.67
CA GLU A 353 -7.51 9.37 0.59
C GLU A 353 -6.54 10.46 1.07
N LEU A 354 -5.34 10.08 1.52
CA LEU A 354 -4.28 10.97 2.00
C LEU A 354 -2.93 10.51 1.46
N GLY A 355 -1.91 11.36 1.51
CA GLY A 355 -0.55 10.95 1.15
C GLY A 355 -0.28 10.90 -0.36
N TYR A 356 -0.72 11.92 -1.09
CA TYR A 356 -0.57 11.98 -2.54
C TYR A 356 0.86 12.36 -2.99
N GLY A 357 1.70 12.90 -2.11
CA GLY A 357 3.09 13.19 -2.42
C GLY A 357 3.94 11.93 -2.46
N ILE A 358 4.60 11.65 -3.58
CA ILE A 358 5.49 10.49 -3.78
C ILE A 358 6.95 10.87 -3.62
N THR A 359 7.37 11.98 -4.22
CA THR A 359 8.74 12.49 -4.11
C THR A 359 8.96 13.24 -2.81
N SER A 360 7.92 13.89 -2.27
CA SER A 360 7.97 14.58 -0.98
C SER A 360 6.57 14.79 -0.38
N LYS A 361 6.51 14.98 0.94
CA LYS A 361 5.27 15.34 1.68
C LYS A 361 4.90 16.83 1.60
N PHE A 362 5.63 17.62 0.82
CA PHE A 362 5.51 19.09 0.86
C PHE A 362 4.09 19.56 0.52
N TRP A 363 3.55 19.11 -0.63
CA TRP A 363 2.23 19.51 -1.08
C TRP A 363 1.11 18.92 -0.22
N ASP A 364 1.30 17.74 0.36
CA ASP A 364 0.37 17.20 1.36
C ASP A 364 0.25 18.09 2.61
N LYS A 365 1.36 18.66 3.09
CA LYS A 365 1.34 19.63 4.19
C LYS A 365 0.64 20.92 3.78
N VAL A 366 0.92 21.43 2.58
CA VAL A 366 0.35 22.68 2.07
C VAL A 366 -1.17 22.58 1.90
N PHE A 367 -1.65 21.46 1.38
CA PHE A 367 -3.07 21.27 1.04
C PHE A 367 -3.85 20.43 2.07
N GLY A 368 -3.25 20.11 3.22
CA GLY A 368 -3.92 19.43 4.32
C GLY A 368 -4.26 17.96 4.05
N THR A 369 -3.47 17.26 3.22
CA THR A 369 -3.64 15.83 2.89
C THR A 369 -2.52 14.95 3.44
N LEU A 370 -1.85 15.40 4.50
CA LEU A 370 -0.76 14.66 5.15
C LEU A 370 -1.28 13.40 5.84
N LEU A 371 -0.75 12.25 5.44
CA LEU A 371 -1.00 10.98 6.14
C LEU A 371 -0.19 10.94 7.44
N ARG A 372 -0.89 10.79 8.57
CA ARG A 372 -0.29 10.80 9.91
C ARG A 372 0.02 9.39 10.43
#